data_AF-A0A922SM92-F1
#
_entry.id   AF-A0A922SM92-F1
#
_cell.length_a   1.000
_cell.length_b   1.000
_cell.length_c   1.000
_cell.angle_alpha   90.00
_cell.angle_beta   90.00
_cell.angle_gamma   90.00
#
_symmetry.space_group_name_H-M   'P 1'
#
loop_
_entity.id
_entity.type
_entity.pdbx_description
1 polymer ?
#
loop_
_entity_poly.entity_id
_entity_poly.type
_entity_poly.pdbx_seq_one_letter_code
_entity_poly.pdbx_strand_id
1 'polypeptide(L)'
;MHIYVFLIFSSTNVTSPSSYRIANIKAVLSDPAFDVKKPTVLYAHGYVELLTDDSIRTVVSAYLQRGGYNILVLDWSNLAFGNYVLVAKSLPHVRQCFLLYY
;
A
#
# COMPACT_ATOMS: atom_id res chain seq x y z
N MET A 1 -14.19 13.76 -6.02
CA MET A 1 -13.02 12.85 -6.14
C MET A 1 -12.98 12.00 -4.88
N HIS A 2 -13.35 10.72 -4.96
CA HIS A 2 -13.33 9.85 -3.77
C HIS A 2 -11.95 9.24 -3.62
N ILE A 3 -11.34 9.52 -2.47
CA ILE A 3 -10.06 8.99 -2.05
C ILE A 3 -10.31 7.57 -1.53
N TYR A 4 -9.57 6.59 -2.04
CA TYR A 4 -9.69 5.19 -1.63
C TYR A 4 -8.33 4.65 -1.22
N VAL A 5 -8.30 3.96 -0.08
CA VAL A 5 -7.18 3.17 0.40
C VAL A 5 -7.61 1.72 0.34
N PHE A 6 -6.77 0.88 -0.26
CA PHE A 6 -7.04 -0.53 -0.44
C PHE A 6 -6.12 -1.37 0.44
N LEU A 7 -6.63 -2.51 0.85
CA LEU A 7 -5.88 -3.57 1.50
C LEU A 7 -5.87 -4.76 0.58
N ILE A 8 -4.67 -5.24 0.28
CA ILE A 8 -4.47 -6.36 -0.62
C ILE A 8 -3.96 -7.51 0.20
N PHE A 9 -4.76 -8.57 0.22
CA PHE A 9 -4.45 -9.78 0.94
C PHE A 9 -3.78 -10.77 -0.01
N SER A 10 -2.63 -11.29 0.41
CA SER A 10 -1.91 -12.33 -0.30
C SER A 10 -1.59 -13.48 0.65
N SER A 11 -1.80 -14.70 0.17
CA SER A 11 -1.63 -15.94 0.93
C SER A 11 -0.92 -16.96 0.05
N THR A 12 -0.11 -17.83 0.67
CA THR A 12 0.61 -18.90 -0.04
C THR A 12 -0.32 -19.88 -0.75
N ASN A 13 -1.58 -19.93 -0.32
CA ASN A 13 -2.60 -20.83 -0.85
C ASN A 13 -3.40 -20.21 -2.02
N VAL A 14 -3.17 -18.94 -2.38
CA VAL A 14 -3.95 -18.23 -3.41
C VAL A 14 -3.01 -17.53 -4.38
N THR A 15 -3.14 -17.86 -5.67
CA THR A 15 -2.30 -17.32 -6.75
C THR A 15 -2.63 -15.86 -7.11
N SER A 16 -3.83 -15.40 -6.77
CA SER A 16 -4.34 -14.06 -7.08
C SER A 16 -4.65 -13.29 -5.78
N PRO A 17 -4.09 -12.09 -5.56
CA PRO A 17 -4.38 -11.29 -4.38
C PRO A 17 -5.84 -10.80 -4.34
N SER A 18 -6.46 -10.80 -3.16
CA SER A 18 -7.79 -10.22 -2.92
C SER A 18 -7.67 -8.75 -2.51
N SER A 19 -8.49 -7.85 -3.06
CA SER A 19 -8.47 -6.42 -2.72
C SER A 19 -9.72 -6.00 -1.93
N TYR A 20 -9.51 -5.26 -0.84
CA TYR A 20 -10.55 -4.76 0.06
C TYR A 20 -10.42 -3.26 0.26
N ARG A 21 -11.52 -2.56 0.49
CA ARG A 21 -11.47 -1.15 0.91
C ARG A 21 -11.15 -1.07 2.40
N ILE A 22 -10.29 -0.14 2.82
CA ILE A 22 -9.97 0.06 4.24
C ILE A 22 -11.23 0.30 5.10
N ALA A 23 -12.23 1.00 4.54
CA ALA A 23 -13.51 1.27 5.19
C ALA A 23 -14.32 0.00 5.49
N ASN A 24 -14.01 -1.11 4.82
CA ASN A 24 -14.61 -2.43 5.04
C ASN A 24 -13.54 -3.49 5.37
N ILE A 25 -12.57 -3.13 6.23
CA ILE A 25 -11.49 -4.03 6.67
C ILE A 25 -12.00 -5.35 7.26
N LYS A 26 -13.18 -5.34 7.88
CA LYS A 26 -13.79 -6.57 8.43
C LYS A 26 -14.00 -7.65 7.37
N ALA A 27 -14.17 -7.28 6.09
CA ALA A 27 -14.33 -8.23 5.01
C ALA A 27 -13.07 -9.08 4.75
N VAL A 28 -11.88 -8.60 5.13
CA VAL A 28 -10.62 -9.38 5.07
C VAL A 28 -10.71 -10.60 6.00
N LEU A 29 -11.33 -10.45 7.16
CA LEU A 29 -11.48 -11.55 8.13
C LEU A 29 -12.42 -12.66 7.64
N SER A 30 -13.21 -12.37 6.61
CA SER A 30 -14.10 -13.33 5.95
C SER A 30 -13.50 -13.90 4.66
N ASP A 31 -12.27 -13.52 4.29
CA ASP A 31 -11.58 -14.13 3.15
C ASP A 31 -11.28 -15.61 3.47
N PRO A 32 -11.67 -16.55 2.59
CA PRO A 32 -11.47 -17.98 2.82
C PRO A 32 -10.00 -18.39 2.96
N ALA A 33 -9.06 -17.58 2.48
CA ALA A 33 -7.64 -17.81 2.62
C ALA A 33 -7.00 -17.08 3.82
N PHE A 34 -7.76 -16.27 4.56
CA PHE A 34 -7.32 -15.65 5.81
C PHE A 34 -7.36 -16.66 6.96
N ASP A 35 -6.22 -16.92 7.57
CA ASP A 35 -6.11 -17.88 8.67
C ASP A 35 -5.97 -17.15 10.01
N VAL A 36 -7.04 -17.15 10.80
CA VAL A 36 -7.08 -16.49 12.12
C VAL A 36 -6.06 -17.03 13.13
N LYS A 37 -5.47 -18.21 12.88
CA LYS A 37 -4.43 -18.80 13.74
C LYS A 37 -3.03 -18.31 13.39
N LYS A 38 -2.86 -17.68 12.21
CA LYS A 38 -1.57 -17.15 11.76
C LYS A 38 -1.38 -15.68 12.19
N PRO A 39 -0.16 -15.30 12.60
CA PRO A 39 0.18 -13.89 12.78
C PRO A 39 -0.05 -13.10 11.49
N THR A 40 -0.50 -11.85 11.62
CA THR A 40 -0.76 -10.96 10.49
C THR A 40 0.33 -9.90 10.37
N VAL A 41 0.87 -9.74 9.17
CA VAL A 41 1.85 -8.71 8.82
C VAL A 41 1.17 -7.67 7.93
N LEU A 42 1.25 -6.40 8.33
CA LEU A 42 0.79 -5.27 7.54
C LEU A 42 2.00 -4.56 6.92
N TYR A 43 2.07 -4.53 5.59
CA TYR A 43 3.07 -3.81 4.82
C TYR A 43 2.44 -2.57 4.21
N ALA A 44 2.91 -1.38 4.62
CA ALA A 44 2.55 -0.11 3.98
C ALA A 44 3.70 0.32 3.08
N HIS A 45 3.46 0.41 1.77
CA HIS A 45 4.50 0.77 0.81
C HIS A 45 4.83 2.27 0.85
N GLY A 46 5.94 2.65 0.22
CA GLY A 46 6.43 4.03 0.16
C GLY A 46 5.83 4.86 -0.99
N TYR A 47 6.51 5.96 -1.32
CA TYR A 47 6.09 6.94 -2.33
C TYR A 47 5.89 6.31 -3.72
N VAL A 48 4.64 6.39 -4.22
CA VAL A 48 4.24 6.06 -5.61
C VAL A 48 4.79 4.69 -6.07
N GLU A 49 4.78 3.72 -5.16
CA GLU A 49 5.06 2.34 -5.53
C GLU A 49 3.74 1.67 -5.90
N LEU A 50 3.65 1.16 -7.13
CA LEU A 50 2.56 0.31 -7.56
C LEU A 50 2.82 -1.11 -7.06
N LEU A 51 1.76 -1.89 -6.86
CA LEU A 51 1.87 -3.32 -6.49
C LEU A 51 2.68 -4.15 -7.49
N THR A 52 2.86 -3.63 -8.70
CA THR A 52 3.69 -4.19 -9.76
C THR A 52 5.18 -3.91 -9.57
N ASP A 53 5.54 -2.94 -8.73
CA ASP A 53 6.93 -2.56 -8.53
C ASP A 53 7.68 -3.65 -7.76
N ASP A 54 8.92 -3.87 -8.21
CA ASP A 54 9.73 -4.98 -7.72
C ASP A 54 10.07 -4.87 -6.23
N SER A 55 10.03 -3.66 -5.65
CA SER A 55 10.19 -3.42 -4.22
C SER A 55 9.07 -4.07 -3.40
N ILE A 56 7.81 -3.83 -3.77
CA ILE A 56 6.63 -4.45 -3.13
C ILE A 56 6.65 -5.96 -3.37
N ARG A 57 6.90 -6.39 -4.60
CA ARG A 57 6.94 -7.81 -4.95
C ARG A 57 8.01 -8.54 -4.16
N THR A 58 9.21 -7.97 -3.97
CA THR A 58 10.30 -8.60 -3.23
C THR A 58 9.93 -8.83 -1.77
N VAL A 59 9.38 -7.80 -1.10
CA VAL A 59 8.97 -7.92 0.31
C VAL A 59 7.84 -8.93 0.48
N VAL A 60 6.78 -8.82 -0.33
CA VAL A 60 5.63 -9.74 -0.27
C VAL A 60 6.06 -11.17 -0.57
N SER A 61 6.90 -11.37 -1.58
CA SER A 61 7.42 -12.70 -1.95
C SER A 61 8.25 -13.32 -0.83
N ALA A 62 9.08 -12.54 -0.14
CA ALA A 62 9.88 -13.04 0.98
C ALA A 62 9.00 -13.53 2.14
N TYR A 63 7.93 -12.80 2.47
CA TYR A 63 6.97 -13.23 3.50
C TYR A 63 6.15 -14.45 3.04
N LEU A 64 5.77 -14.52 1.76
CA LEU A 64 5.09 -15.68 1.20
C LEU A 64 5.99 -16.92 1.21
N GLN A 65 7.27 -16.80 0.84
CA GLN A 65 8.24 -17.90 0.84
C GLN A 65 8.52 -18.42 2.26
N ARG A 66 8.62 -17.52 3.24
CA ARG A 66 8.78 -17.92 4.64
C ARG A 66 7.57 -18.68 5.16
N GLY A 67 6.37 -18.32 4.67
CA GLY A 67 5.11 -18.91 5.08
C GLY A 67 4.76 -18.60 6.54
N GLY A 68 3.55 -19.02 6.96
CA GLY A 68 3.11 -18.89 8.35
C GLY A 68 2.53 -17.53 8.76
N TYR A 69 2.34 -16.60 7.82
CA TYR A 69 1.75 -15.28 8.07
C TYR A 69 0.58 -15.00 7.13
N ASN A 70 -0.39 -14.21 7.59
CA ASN A 70 -1.31 -13.49 6.72
C ASN A 70 -0.64 -12.18 6.30
N ILE A 71 -0.57 -11.87 5.00
CA ILE A 71 0.09 -10.66 4.52
C ILE A 71 -0.97 -9.71 3.99
N LEU A 72 -0.99 -8.51 4.55
CA LEU A 72 -1.83 -7.40 4.11
C LEU A 72 -0.94 -6.28 3.59
N VAL A 73 -1.16 -5.87 2.35
CA VAL A 73 -0.49 -4.73 1.74
C VAL A 73 -1.46 -3.55 1.73
N LEU A 74 -1.08 -2.45 2.37
CA LEU A 74 -1.85 -1.21 2.37
C LEU A 74 -1.46 -0.37 1.16
N ASP A 75 -2.36 -0.29 0.18
CA ASP A 75 -2.23 0.56 -1.00
C ASP A 75 -2.90 1.92 -0.76
N TRP A 76 -2.07 2.96 -0.64
CA TRP A 76 -2.47 4.35 -0.45
C TRP A 76 -1.98 5.25 -1.59
N SER A 77 -1.63 4.67 -2.74
CA SER A 77 -1.12 5.38 -3.91
C SER A 77 -2.07 6.47 -4.40
N ASN A 78 -3.38 6.24 -4.31
CA ASN A 78 -4.42 7.19 -4.70
C ASN A 78 -4.47 8.44 -3.78
N LEU A 79 -4.13 8.30 -2.49
CA LEU A 79 -3.94 9.43 -1.56
C LEU A 79 -2.67 10.20 -1.91
N ALA A 80 -1.57 9.46 -2.11
CA ALA A 80 -0.25 10.03 -2.36
C ALA A 80 -0.23 10.84 -3.66
N PHE A 81 -0.84 10.35 -4.74
CA PHE A 81 -0.81 11.01 -6.04
C PHE A 81 -1.48 12.39 -6.03
N GLY A 82 -2.67 12.52 -5.41
CA GLY A 82 -3.40 13.79 -5.37
C GLY A 82 -2.70 14.87 -4.54
N ASN A 83 -2.23 14.52 -3.34
CA ASN A 83 -1.47 15.44 -2.49
C ASN A 83 -0.09 15.73 -3.07
N TYR A 84 0.56 14.76 -3.70
CA TYR A 84 1.87 14.98 -4.28
C TYR A 84 1.81 15.83 -5.55
N VAL A 85 0.85 15.65 -6.45
CA VAL A 85 0.69 16.56 -7.59
C VAL A 85 0.49 17.99 -7.10
N LEU A 86 -0.23 18.19 -6.00
CA LEU A 86 -0.36 19.51 -5.35
C LEU A 86 0.95 20.01 -4.74
N VAL A 87 1.66 19.19 -3.97
CA VAL A 87 2.95 19.53 -3.33
C VAL A 87 4.04 19.78 -4.38
N ALA A 88 4.17 18.92 -5.38
CA ALA A 88 5.11 19.08 -6.49
C ALA A 88 4.77 20.31 -7.36
N LYS A 89 3.49 20.61 -7.58
CA LYS A 89 3.06 21.86 -8.25
C LYS A 89 3.25 23.11 -7.39
N SER A 90 3.36 23.00 -6.07
CA SER A 90 3.70 24.13 -5.20
C SER A 90 5.21 24.35 -5.06
N LEU A 91 6.06 23.38 -5.40
CA LEU A 91 7.53 23.54 -5.40
C LEU A 91 8.07 24.70 -6.27
N PRO A 92 7.51 25.06 -7.44
CA PRO A 92 7.91 26.27 -8.16
C PRO A 92 7.67 27.56 -7.37
N HIS A 93 6.61 27.62 -6.57
CA HIS A 93 6.27 28.79 -5.76
C HIS A 93 7.14 28.88 -4.49
N VAL A 94 7.53 27.73 -3.91
CA VAL A 94 8.40 27.69 -2.73
C VAL A 94 9.85 28.07 -3.08
N ARG A 95 10.31 27.80 -4.31
CA ARG A 95 11.64 28.26 -4.77
C ARG A 95 11.78 29.79 -4.73
N GLN A 96 10.70 30.53 -4.99
CA GLN A 96 10.73 32.00 -4.97
C GLN A 96 10.96 32.56 -3.55
N CYS A 97 10.55 31.86 -2.50
CA CYS A 97 10.78 32.29 -1.12
C CYS A 97 12.19 32.00 -0.59
N PHE A 98 12.94 31.08 -1.20
CA PHE A 98 14.30 30.73 -0.75
C PHE A 98 15.42 31.47 -1.49
N LEU A 99 15.12 32.14 -2.61
CA LEU A 99 16.11 32.89 -3.41
C LEU A 99 16.22 34.38 -3.03
N LEU A 100 15.60 34.82 -1.94
CA LEU A 100 15.73 36.19 -1.41
C LEU A 100 16.71 36.30 -0.22
N TYR A 101 17.52 35.27 0.04
CA TYR A 101 18.50 35.24 1.13
C TYR A 101 19.92 34.83 0.69
N TYR A 102 20.35 35.25 -0.50
CA TYR A 102 21.77 35.33 -0.86
C TYR A 102 22.03 36.61 -1.65
#